data_AF-U4KMJ1-F1
#
_entry.id   AF-U4KMJ1-F1
#
_cell.length_a   1.000
_cell.length_b   1.000
_cell.length_c   1.000
_cell.angle_alpha   90.00
_cell.angle_beta   90.00
_cell.angle_gamma   90.00
#
_symmetry.space_group_name_H-M   'P 1'
#
loop_
_entity.id
_entity.type
_entity.pdbx_description
1 polymer ?
#
loop_
_entity_poly.entity_id
_entity_poly.type
_entity_poly.pdbx_seq_one_letter_code
_entity_poly.pdbx_strand_id
1 'polypeptide(L)'
;MLRGLLLKIETGQPLSEKQEKKLASRLYLIPSFSRALMNLFFGVLILILVLMAYTNTIKEVEPAILYLASFVVFLVYLYVTIFPKRKNIMKYLQAVEKFYETKFEGLDHFDLYYIGQHKSPHIRSLRSSKIYLLSDGFHILFIDDYFKDTAYQLPSYLSNGQTIYMRVIDKDKNDQSRILLDVSMIENFRLSNDDYPVDKKVKIKKYETYFKNFLDQNQYMTDRHYVTLKLNNGTVFRLSYKSYDCLKKSLPLREVV
;
A
#
# COMPACT_ATOMS: atom_id res chain seq x y z
N MET A 1 -11.11 2.52 20.56
CA MET A 1 -10.07 1.47 20.41
C MET A 1 -9.60 1.41 18.95
N LEU A 2 -8.37 0.94 18.67
CA LEU A 2 -7.85 0.76 17.29
C LEU A 2 -8.77 -0.14 16.46
N ARG A 3 -9.28 -1.24 17.06
CA ARG A 3 -10.21 -2.18 16.43
C ARG A 3 -11.43 -1.50 15.77
N GLY A 4 -12.02 -0.51 16.42
CA GLY A 4 -13.18 0.20 15.85
C GLY A 4 -12.84 1.07 14.64
N LEU A 5 -11.62 1.62 14.56
CA LEU A 5 -11.16 2.36 13.39
C LEU A 5 -10.81 1.43 12.24
N LEU A 6 -10.24 0.26 12.54
CA LEU A 6 -9.96 -0.77 11.55
C LEU A 6 -11.25 -1.36 10.99
N LEU A 7 -12.25 -1.64 11.84
CA LEU A 7 -13.55 -2.14 11.40
C LEU A 7 -14.23 -1.17 10.41
N LYS A 8 -14.10 0.13 10.62
CA LYS A 8 -14.60 1.12 9.66
C LYS A 8 -13.91 1.04 8.30
N ILE A 9 -12.61 0.77 8.28
CA ILE A 9 -11.88 0.54 7.03
C ILE A 9 -12.38 -0.75 6.38
N GLU A 10 -12.45 -1.84 7.15
CA GLU A 10 -12.96 -3.16 6.68
C GLU A 10 -14.35 -3.03 6.04
N THR A 11 -15.23 -2.22 6.61
CA THR A 11 -16.62 -2.04 6.13
C THR A 11 -16.80 -0.88 5.15
N GLY A 12 -15.73 -0.23 4.71
CA GLY A 12 -15.83 0.86 3.72
C GLY A 12 -16.43 2.15 4.26
N GLN A 13 -16.42 2.37 5.58
CA GLN A 13 -16.91 3.61 6.19
C GLN A 13 -15.81 4.69 6.18
N PRO A 14 -16.10 5.91 5.69
CA PRO A 14 -15.16 7.00 5.73
C PRO A 14 -14.83 7.40 7.19
N LEU A 15 -13.57 7.79 7.40
CA LEU A 15 -13.10 8.32 8.67
C LEU A 15 -13.18 9.84 8.65
N SER A 16 -13.64 10.45 9.75
CA SER A 16 -13.48 11.90 9.93
C SER A 16 -12.01 12.26 10.20
N GLU A 17 -11.59 13.50 9.97
CA GLU A 17 -10.20 13.94 10.21
C GLU A 17 -9.71 13.62 11.62
N LYS A 18 -10.58 13.77 12.63
CA LYS A 18 -10.28 13.39 14.02
C LYS A 18 -10.02 11.88 14.15
N GLN A 19 -10.74 11.04 13.40
CA GLN A 19 -10.55 9.59 13.36
C GLN A 19 -9.31 9.19 12.57
N GLU A 20 -8.99 9.88 11.46
CA GLU A 20 -7.76 9.69 10.69
C GLU A 20 -6.53 9.98 11.57
N LYS A 21 -6.49 11.13 12.25
CA LYS A 21 -5.43 11.50 13.19
C LYS A 21 -5.29 10.49 14.33
N LYS A 22 -6.43 10.00 14.84
CA LYS A 22 -6.46 8.97 15.89
C LYS A 22 -5.91 7.64 15.39
N LEU A 23 -6.23 7.24 14.16
CA LEU A 23 -5.67 6.04 13.53
C LEU A 23 -4.16 6.18 13.38
N ALA A 24 -3.68 7.26 12.76
CA ALA A 24 -2.25 7.53 12.56
C ALA A 24 -1.45 7.56 13.88
N SER A 25 -2.02 8.14 14.94
CA SER A 25 -1.42 8.11 16.28
C SER A 25 -1.28 6.68 16.83
N ARG A 26 -2.33 5.85 16.67
CA ARG A 26 -2.35 4.43 17.08
C ARG A 26 -1.43 3.56 16.23
N LEU A 27 -1.19 3.93 14.98
CA LEU A 27 -0.23 3.30 14.07
C LEU A 27 1.22 3.79 14.30
N TYR A 28 1.46 4.68 15.26
CA TYR A 28 2.79 5.22 15.56
C TYR A 28 3.40 5.99 14.38
N LEU A 29 2.55 6.68 13.60
CA LEU A 29 2.95 7.54 12.49
C LEU A 29 3.13 9.00 12.92
N ILE A 30 2.48 9.41 14.01
CA ILE A 30 2.59 10.76 14.59
C ILE A 30 3.47 10.69 15.86
N PRO A 31 4.34 11.67 16.16
CA PRO A 31 4.99 11.74 17.46
C PRO A 31 3.98 11.85 18.61
N SER A 32 4.35 11.38 19.80
CA SER A 32 3.50 11.46 20.99
C SER A 32 4.37 11.80 22.19
N PHE A 33 3.87 12.71 23.04
CA PHE A 33 4.57 13.13 24.25
C PHE A 33 4.91 11.96 25.17
N SER A 34 3.96 11.04 25.41
CA SER A 34 4.21 9.87 26.26
C SER A 34 5.28 8.93 25.68
N ARG A 35 5.32 8.78 24.36
CA ARG A 35 6.36 7.99 23.68
C ARG A 35 7.72 8.68 23.75
N ALA A 36 7.77 10.00 23.57
CA ALA A 36 8.99 10.77 23.70
C ALA A 36 9.53 10.68 25.14
N LEU A 37 8.67 10.79 26.14
CA LEU A 37 9.03 10.66 27.55
C LEU A 37 9.55 9.25 27.88
N MET A 38 8.87 8.20 27.38
CA MET A 38 9.32 6.82 27.54
C MET A 38 10.69 6.59 26.88
N ASN A 39 10.89 7.11 25.66
CA ASN A 39 12.17 7.01 24.97
C ASN A 39 13.30 7.74 25.72
N LEU A 40 13.00 8.93 26.26
CA LEU A 40 13.93 9.68 27.10
C LEU A 40 14.28 8.91 28.36
N PHE A 41 13.28 8.37 29.06
CA PHE A 41 13.46 7.58 30.28
C PHE A 41 14.38 6.38 30.04
N PHE A 42 14.11 5.57 29.01
CA PHE A 42 14.97 4.43 28.65
C PHE A 42 16.38 4.89 28.27
N GLY A 43 16.52 5.97 27.49
CA GLY A 43 17.82 6.50 27.10
C GLY A 43 18.65 6.96 28.29
N VAL A 44 18.05 7.71 29.22
CA VAL A 44 18.70 8.16 30.45
C VAL A 44 19.08 6.98 31.34
N LEU A 45 18.18 5.99 31.49
CA LEU A 45 18.45 4.80 32.30
C LEU A 45 19.64 3.99 31.74
N ILE A 46 19.68 3.76 30.44
CA ILE A 46 20.79 3.10 29.75
C ILE A 46 22.09 3.87 29.98
N LEU A 47 22.06 5.20 29.83
CA LEU A 47 23.23 6.05 30.02
C LEU A 47 23.76 6.00 31.46
N ILE A 48 22.87 6.07 32.47
CA ILE A 48 23.24 5.96 33.89
C ILE A 48 23.93 4.62 34.17
N LEU A 49 23.37 3.51 33.68
CA LEU A 49 23.96 2.18 33.88
C LEU A 49 25.35 2.05 33.25
N VAL A 50 25.53 2.59 32.03
CA VAL A 50 26.84 2.61 31.35
C VAL A 50 27.85 3.46 32.11
N LEU A 51 27.45 4.64 32.61
CA LEU A 51 28.34 5.53 33.37
C LEU A 51 28.73 4.93 34.72
N MET A 52 27.81 4.28 35.42
CA MET A 52 28.09 3.57 36.67
C MET A 52 29.09 2.43 36.46
N ALA A 53 28.93 1.66 35.37
CA ALA A 53 29.87 0.60 35.00
C ALA A 53 31.26 1.16 34.68
N TYR A 54 31.33 2.26 33.93
CA TYR A 54 32.58 2.89 33.50
C TYR A 54 33.36 3.52 34.66
N THR A 55 32.66 4.20 35.57
CA THR A 55 33.29 4.88 36.71
C THR A 55 33.57 3.94 37.88
N ASN A 56 33.08 2.69 37.82
CA ASN A 56 33.14 1.70 38.91
C ASN A 56 32.67 2.30 40.25
N THR A 57 31.61 3.11 40.20
CA THR A 57 31.14 3.90 41.35
C THR A 57 30.56 3.02 42.46
N ILE A 58 29.98 1.87 42.10
CA ILE A 58 29.37 0.92 43.04
C ILE A 58 30.34 -0.24 43.24
N LYS A 59 31.19 -0.14 44.27
CA LYS A 59 32.24 -1.14 44.56
C LYS A 59 31.72 -2.56 44.79
N GLU A 60 30.46 -2.70 45.20
CA GLU A 60 29.82 -4.00 45.49
C GLU A 60 29.24 -4.68 44.25
N VAL A 61 29.17 -3.99 43.11
CA VAL A 61 28.61 -4.53 41.86
C VAL A 61 29.69 -4.56 40.80
N GLU A 62 29.95 -5.75 40.26
CA GLU A 62 30.92 -5.92 39.19
C GLU A 62 30.46 -5.15 37.93
N PRO A 63 31.33 -4.34 37.28
CA PRO A 63 30.98 -3.56 36.08
C PRO A 63 30.35 -4.39 34.96
N ALA A 64 30.76 -5.66 34.81
CA ALA A 64 30.21 -6.60 33.84
C ALA A 64 28.69 -6.78 34.02
N ILE A 65 28.19 -6.82 35.26
CA ILE A 65 26.76 -6.97 35.57
C ILE A 65 26.00 -5.70 35.13
N LEU A 66 26.57 -4.52 35.35
CA LEU A 66 25.97 -3.25 34.94
C LEU A 66 25.90 -3.10 33.41
N TYR A 67 26.95 -3.53 32.70
CA TYR A 67 26.92 -3.59 31.24
C TYR A 67 25.87 -4.58 30.71
N LEU A 68 25.77 -5.76 31.32
CA LEU A 68 24.74 -6.73 30.96
C LEU A 68 23.33 -6.17 31.21
N ALA A 69 23.11 -5.53 32.36
CA ALA A 69 21.84 -4.90 32.68
C ALA A 69 21.49 -3.79 31.66
N SER A 70 22.45 -2.94 31.31
CA SER A 70 22.26 -1.90 30.29
C SER A 70 21.89 -2.49 28.92
N PHE A 71 22.56 -3.58 28.51
CA PHE A 71 22.24 -4.29 27.29
C PHE A 71 20.83 -4.89 27.29
N VAL A 72 20.39 -5.50 28.41
CA VAL A 72 19.02 -6.01 28.55
C VAL A 72 18.00 -4.89 28.46
N VAL A 73 18.24 -3.75 29.15
CA VAL A 73 17.36 -2.57 29.07
C VAL A 73 17.30 -2.03 27.63
N PHE A 74 18.41 -2.02 26.91
CA PHE A 74 18.44 -1.65 25.50
C PHE A 74 17.61 -2.59 24.62
N LEU A 75 17.67 -3.90 24.83
CA LEU A 75 16.82 -4.86 24.12
C LEU A 75 15.33 -4.65 24.42
N VAL A 76 14.98 -4.41 25.69
CA VAL A 76 13.60 -4.07 26.09
C VAL A 76 13.14 -2.77 25.41
N TYR A 77 14.00 -1.76 25.38
CA TYR A 77 13.72 -0.49 24.69
C TYR A 77 13.42 -0.71 23.20
N LEU A 78 14.26 -1.48 22.49
CA LEU A 78 14.02 -1.82 21.08
C LEU A 78 12.71 -2.58 20.89
N TYR A 79 12.43 -3.55 21.76
CA TYR A 79 11.19 -4.33 21.72
C TYR A 79 9.95 -3.44 21.87
N VAL A 80 9.93 -2.56 22.88
CA VAL A 80 8.78 -1.70 23.19
C VAL A 80 8.58 -0.60 22.13
N THR A 81 9.64 -0.17 21.44
CA THR A 81 9.54 0.88 20.42
C THR A 81 9.19 0.34 19.03
N ILE A 82 9.79 -0.78 18.60
CA ILE A 82 9.67 -1.29 17.24
C ILE A 82 8.48 -2.23 17.09
N PHE A 83 8.29 -3.16 18.04
CA PHE A 83 7.31 -4.24 17.91
C PHE A 83 5.85 -3.74 17.85
N PRO A 84 5.39 -2.81 18.72
CA PRO A 84 4.02 -2.33 18.66
C PRO A 84 3.69 -1.59 17.36
N LYS A 85 4.66 -0.83 16.83
CA LYS A 85 4.51 -0.13 15.54
C LYS A 85 4.29 -1.13 14.41
N ARG A 86 5.16 -2.14 14.29
CA ARG A 86 5.03 -3.19 13.27
C ARG A 86 3.70 -3.95 13.39
N LYS A 87 3.34 -4.37 14.61
CA LYS A 87 2.09 -5.10 14.87
C LYS A 87 0.85 -4.30 14.46
N ASN A 88 0.80 -3.01 14.80
CA ASN A 88 -0.36 -2.18 14.50
C ASN A 88 -0.47 -1.86 13.00
N ILE A 89 0.67 -1.64 12.33
CA ILE A 89 0.70 -1.45 10.88
C ILE A 89 0.22 -2.73 10.18
N MET A 90 0.66 -3.91 10.61
CA MET A 90 0.19 -5.17 10.02
C MET A 90 -1.34 -5.34 10.15
N LYS A 91 -1.90 -5.01 11.31
CA LYS A 91 -3.37 -5.03 11.51
C LYS A 91 -4.10 -4.05 10.60
N TYR A 92 -3.51 -2.88 10.35
CA TYR A 92 -4.07 -1.93 9.39
C TYR A 92 -4.03 -2.48 7.96
N LEU A 93 -2.92 -3.10 7.56
CA LEU A 93 -2.81 -3.73 6.24
C LEU A 93 -3.83 -4.87 6.07
N GLN A 94 -4.05 -5.67 7.11
CA GLN A 94 -5.09 -6.72 7.11
C GLN A 94 -6.51 -6.14 7.01
N ALA A 95 -6.78 -5.01 7.66
CA ALA A 95 -8.08 -4.35 7.54
C ALA A 95 -8.35 -3.83 6.12
N VAL A 96 -7.32 -3.30 5.46
CA VAL A 96 -7.40 -2.88 4.05
C VAL A 96 -7.60 -4.09 3.13
N GLU A 97 -6.89 -5.19 3.36
CA GLU A 97 -7.06 -6.43 2.61
C GLU A 97 -8.48 -6.98 2.73
N LYS A 98 -9.01 -7.06 3.95
CA LYS A 98 -10.36 -7.55 4.20
C LYS A 98 -11.45 -6.67 3.59
N PHE A 99 -11.23 -5.35 3.53
CA PHE A 99 -12.11 -4.45 2.78
C PHE A 99 -12.20 -4.87 1.31
N TYR A 100 -11.05 -5.14 0.68
CA TYR A 100 -11.01 -5.56 -0.71
C TYR A 100 -11.62 -6.94 -0.92
N GLU A 101 -11.32 -7.92 -0.06
CA GLU A 101 -11.96 -9.24 -0.09
C GLU A 101 -13.49 -9.11 -0.09
N THR A 102 -14.03 -8.28 0.80
CA THR A 102 -15.48 -8.06 0.91
C THR A 102 -16.04 -7.30 -0.30
N LYS A 103 -15.31 -6.28 -0.81
CA LYS A 103 -15.83 -5.42 -1.88
C LYS A 103 -15.81 -6.04 -3.27
N PHE A 104 -14.98 -7.06 -3.46
CA PHE A 104 -14.80 -7.77 -4.71
C PHE A 104 -15.33 -9.21 -4.65
N GLU A 105 -15.95 -9.60 -3.54
CA GLU A 105 -16.71 -10.85 -3.43
C GLU A 105 -17.72 -10.95 -4.58
N GLY A 106 -17.70 -12.07 -5.31
CA GLY A 106 -18.55 -12.29 -6.49
C GLY A 106 -17.99 -11.74 -7.81
N LEU A 107 -16.81 -11.10 -7.81
CA LEU A 107 -16.06 -10.74 -9.01
C LEU A 107 -14.99 -11.79 -9.35
N ASP A 108 -15.12 -13.01 -8.81
CA ASP A 108 -14.15 -14.09 -8.95
C ASP A 108 -13.96 -14.58 -10.40
N HIS A 109 -14.93 -14.29 -11.26
CA HIS A 109 -14.90 -14.61 -12.70
C HIS A 109 -14.17 -13.57 -13.54
N PHE A 110 -13.81 -12.42 -12.96
CA PHE A 110 -13.07 -11.37 -13.65
C PHE A 110 -11.58 -11.46 -13.36
N ASP A 111 -10.76 -11.47 -14.41
CA ASP A 111 -9.33 -11.23 -14.29
C ASP A 111 -9.08 -9.77 -13.88
N LEU A 112 -8.37 -9.57 -12.77
CA LEU A 112 -7.99 -8.24 -12.29
C LEU A 112 -6.72 -7.74 -12.99
N TYR A 113 -6.86 -6.64 -13.70
CA TYR A 113 -5.80 -5.88 -14.34
C TYR A 113 -5.68 -4.53 -13.65
N TYR A 114 -4.55 -4.29 -12.99
CA TYR A 114 -4.24 -2.94 -12.53
C TYR A 114 -3.78 -2.13 -13.73
N ILE A 115 -4.27 -0.90 -13.84
CA ILE A 115 -3.60 0.13 -14.64
C ILE A 115 -2.24 0.41 -13.97
N GLY A 116 -1.24 -0.45 -14.24
CA GLY A 116 0.08 -0.45 -13.60
C GLY A 116 0.84 -1.79 -13.45
N GLN A 117 0.19 -2.97 -13.37
CA GLN A 117 0.85 -4.31 -13.31
C GLN A 117 -0.17 -5.46 -13.43
N HIS A 118 0.25 -6.63 -13.95
CA HIS A 118 -0.51 -7.90 -13.94
C HIS A 118 -0.20 -8.72 -12.68
N LYS A 119 -1.24 -9.18 -11.97
CA LYS A 119 -1.27 -10.42 -11.17
C LYS A 119 -2.69 -10.69 -10.62
N SER A 120 -3.03 -11.99 -10.53
CA SER A 120 -4.21 -12.65 -9.93
C SER A 120 -5.01 -11.87 -8.85
N PRO A 121 -6.32 -12.13 -8.71
CA PRO A 121 -7.34 -11.21 -8.16
C PRO A 121 -7.43 -11.10 -6.64
N HIS A 122 -6.45 -11.58 -5.86
CA HIS A 122 -6.41 -11.35 -4.41
C HIS A 122 -5.76 -9.97 -4.14
N ILE A 123 -6.62 -8.96 -4.26
CA ILE A 123 -6.34 -7.53 -4.43
C ILE A 123 -5.37 -6.93 -3.41
N ARG A 124 -4.30 -6.28 -3.90
CA ARG A 124 -3.58 -5.24 -3.14
C ARG A 124 -3.01 -4.13 -4.04
N SER A 125 -3.31 -2.86 -3.71
CA SER A 125 -2.50 -1.71 -4.15
C SER A 125 -2.47 -0.65 -3.05
N LEU A 126 -1.27 -0.29 -2.60
CA LEU A 126 -1.04 0.91 -1.82
C LEU A 126 -0.25 1.91 -2.66
N ARG A 127 -0.84 2.38 -3.78
CA ARG A 127 -0.70 3.76 -4.29
C ARG A 127 -1.36 4.09 -5.63
N SER A 128 -1.71 5.40 -5.71
CA SER A 128 -2.23 6.24 -6.80
C SER A 128 -3.69 6.04 -7.19
N SER A 129 -4.28 7.07 -7.80
CA SER A 129 -5.58 7.11 -8.49
C SER A 129 -5.61 6.08 -9.61
N LYS A 130 -5.73 4.81 -9.24
CA LYS A 130 -5.75 3.68 -10.17
C LYS A 130 -7.20 3.29 -10.40
N ILE A 131 -7.57 3.23 -11.67
CA ILE A 131 -8.77 2.54 -12.09
C ILE A 131 -8.40 1.06 -12.21
N TYR A 132 -9.10 0.18 -11.51
CA TYR A 132 -9.00 -1.27 -11.68
C TYR A 132 -9.77 -1.66 -12.93
N LEU A 133 -9.17 -2.49 -13.77
CA LEU A 133 -9.80 -3.06 -14.94
C LEU A 133 -10.02 -4.54 -14.68
N LEU A 134 -11.26 -4.99 -14.67
CA LEU A 134 -11.63 -6.38 -14.48
C LEU A 134 -12.18 -6.91 -15.81
N SER A 135 -11.77 -8.09 -16.28
CA SER A 135 -12.37 -8.69 -17.48
C SER A 135 -12.63 -10.17 -17.35
N ASP A 136 -13.83 -10.61 -17.72
CA ASP A 136 -14.24 -12.02 -17.82
C ASP A 136 -14.18 -12.54 -19.28
N GLY A 137 -13.64 -11.74 -20.21
CA GLY A 137 -13.61 -12.00 -21.65
C GLY A 137 -14.80 -11.45 -22.45
N PHE A 138 -15.92 -11.12 -21.80
CA PHE A 138 -17.13 -10.56 -22.42
C PHE A 138 -17.42 -9.14 -21.94
N HIS A 139 -16.98 -8.81 -20.74
CA HIS A 139 -17.16 -7.53 -20.09
C HIS A 139 -15.83 -7.00 -19.59
N ILE A 140 -15.79 -5.67 -19.48
CA ILE A 140 -14.70 -4.91 -18.91
C ILE A 140 -15.28 -4.01 -17.82
N LEU A 141 -14.92 -4.26 -16.57
CA LEU A 141 -15.36 -3.50 -15.41
C LEU A 141 -14.26 -2.57 -14.93
N PHE A 142 -14.48 -1.27 -15.04
CA PHE A 142 -13.64 -0.22 -14.50
C PHE A 142 -14.11 0.14 -13.08
N ILE A 143 -13.21 0.13 -12.11
CA ILE A 143 -13.51 0.50 -10.71
C ILE A 143 -12.52 1.57 -10.26
N ASP A 144 -13.00 2.67 -9.69
CA ASP A 144 -12.13 3.71 -9.14
C ASP A 144 -11.51 3.30 -7.79
N ASP A 145 -10.44 3.97 -7.36
CA ASP A 145 -9.80 3.68 -6.09
C ASP A 145 -10.63 4.21 -4.92
N TYR A 146 -11.15 3.29 -4.09
CA TYR A 146 -11.92 3.62 -2.88
C TYR A 146 -11.11 4.33 -1.79
N PHE A 147 -9.79 4.45 -1.94
CA PHE A 147 -8.92 5.04 -0.92
C PHE A 147 -8.30 6.36 -1.35
N LYS A 148 -8.28 7.32 -0.43
CA LYS A 148 -7.47 8.55 -0.53
C LYS A 148 -6.21 8.47 0.34
N ASP A 149 -5.17 9.16 -0.09
CA ASP A 149 -3.94 9.34 0.69
C ASP A 149 -4.17 10.36 1.81
N THR A 150 -3.61 10.11 2.99
CA THR A 150 -3.57 11.09 4.10
C THR A 150 -2.21 11.76 4.17
N ALA A 151 -2.05 12.79 5.01
CA ALA A 151 -0.76 13.44 5.25
C ALA A 151 0.24 12.58 6.08
N TYR A 152 -0.11 11.35 6.46
CA TYR A 152 0.65 10.56 7.43
C TYR A 152 1.50 9.51 6.72
N GLN A 153 2.82 9.70 6.69
CA GLN A 153 3.72 8.78 6.01
C GLN A 153 3.82 7.42 6.71
N LEU A 154 3.78 6.35 5.92
CA LEU A 154 4.09 4.99 6.34
C LEU A 154 5.61 4.80 6.45
N PRO A 155 6.09 3.82 7.24
CA PRO A 155 7.53 3.61 7.42
C PRO A 155 8.26 3.22 6.13
N SER A 156 9.49 3.72 5.99
CA SER A 156 10.35 3.50 4.81
C SER A 156 10.70 2.04 4.53
N TYR A 157 10.66 1.15 5.54
CA TYR A 157 10.87 -0.28 5.33
C TYR A 157 9.76 -0.93 4.50
N LEU A 158 8.60 -0.28 4.41
CA LEU A 158 7.59 -0.69 3.46
C LEU A 158 7.96 -0.22 2.06
N SER A 159 8.70 0.88 1.91
CA SER A 159 8.44 1.80 0.82
C SER A 159 9.31 1.73 -0.42
N ASN A 160 10.22 0.74 -0.52
CA ASN A 160 11.12 0.49 -1.65
C ASN A 160 11.71 1.76 -2.31
N GLY A 161 12.07 2.77 -1.52
CA GLY A 161 12.65 4.03 -1.99
C GLY A 161 11.64 5.12 -2.38
N GLN A 162 10.34 4.89 -2.26
CA GLN A 162 9.28 5.88 -2.52
C GLN A 162 8.57 6.28 -1.23
N THR A 163 8.06 7.51 -1.12
CA THR A 163 7.46 8.00 0.14
C THR A 163 5.98 7.65 0.26
N ILE A 164 5.57 6.59 0.96
CA ILE A 164 4.15 6.16 1.01
C ILE A 164 3.37 6.79 2.15
N TYR A 165 2.08 7.02 1.95
CA TYR A 165 1.16 7.55 2.96
C TYR A 165 0.14 6.52 3.43
N MET A 166 -0.34 6.67 4.66
CA MET A 166 -1.51 5.97 5.17
C MET A 166 -2.70 6.36 4.30
N ARG A 167 -3.56 5.38 4.00
CA ARG A 167 -4.75 5.58 3.18
C ARG A 167 -6.01 5.28 3.97
N VAL A 168 -7.09 5.98 3.66
CA VAL A 168 -8.41 5.79 4.27
C VAL A 168 -9.49 5.84 3.19
N ILE A 169 -10.68 5.33 3.51
CA ILE A 169 -11.80 5.33 2.55
C ILE A 169 -12.11 6.77 2.15
N ASP A 170 -12.16 6.98 0.84
CA ASP A 170 -12.61 8.22 0.23
C ASP A 170 -14.15 8.25 0.24
N LYS A 171 -14.71 9.30 0.85
CA LYS A 171 -16.16 9.49 0.95
C LYS A 171 -16.80 9.81 -0.41
N ASP A 172 -16.01 10.31 -1.34
CA ASP A 172 -16.47 10.75 -2.65
C ASP A 172 -16.47 9.59 -3.67
N LYS A 173 -15.96 8.42 -3.27
CA LYS A 173 -15.90 7.20 -4.08
C LYS A 173 -16.97 6.23 -3.62
N ASN A 174 -17.82 5.81 -4.54
CA ASN A 174 -18.92 4.89 -4.27
C ASN A 174 -18.99 3.78 -5.34
N ASP A 175 -19.80 2.76 -5.11
CA ASP A 175 -19.97 1.66 -6.07
C ASP A 175 -20.63 2.12 -7.40
N GLN A 176 -21.16 3.34 -7.48
CA GLN A 176 -21.68 3.93 -8.72
C GLN A 176 -20.55 4.44 -9.64
N SER A 177 -19.31 4.52 -9.15
CA SER A 177 -18.13 4.81 -9.99
C SER A 177 -17.59 3.58 -10.72
N ARG A 178 -18.35 2.47 -10.71
CA ARG A 178 -18.09 1.27 -11.49
C ARG A 178 -18.66 1.43 -12.90
N ILE A 179 -17.84 1.27 -13.93
CA ILE A 179 -18.29 1.28 -15.32
C ILE A 179 -18.11 -0.13 -15.87
N LEU A 180 -19.21 -0.83 -16.13
CA LEU A 180 -19.20 -2.09 -16.85
C LEU A 180 -19.41 -1.81 -18.34
N LEU A 181 -18.44 -2.18 -19.17
CA LEU A 181 -18.52 -2.11 -20.62
C LEU A 181 -18.63 -3.52 -21.17
N ASP A 182 -19.62 -3.75 -22.03
CA ASP A 182 -19.65 -4.95 -22.85
C ASP A 182 -18.59 -4.80 -23.96
N VAL A 183 -17.83 -5.87 -24.19
CA VAL A 183 -16.82 -5.96 -25.23
C VAL A 183 -17.36 -5.57 -26.61
N SER A 184 -18.61 -5.89 -26.90
CA SER A 184 -19.28 -5.54 -28.16
C SER A 184 -19.37 -4.03 -28.41
N MET A 185 -19.31 -3.22 -27.34
CA MET A 185 -19.30 -1.76 -27.42
C MET A 185 -17.95 -1.19 -27.84
N ILE A 186 -16.88 -2.01 -27.84
CA ILE A 186 -15.52 -1.58 -28.18
C ILE A 186 -15.36 -1.63 -29.70
N GLU A 187 -15.17 -0.46 -30.29
CA GLU A 187 -14.97 -0.29 -31.72
C GLU A 187 -13.55 -0.75 -32.10
N ASN A 188 -12.56 -0.17 -31.42
CA ASN A 188 -11.15 -0.49 -31.56
C ASN A 188 -10.31 -0.01 -30.36
N PHE A 189 -9.08 -0.50 -30.28
CA PHE A 189 -8.05 0.03 -29.38
C PHE A 189 -6.68 0.07 -30.07
N ARG A 190 -5.81 0.99 -29.64
CA ARG A 190 -4.44 1.16 -30.15
C ARG A 190 -3.49 1.76 -29.12
N LEU A 191 -2.19 1.57 -29.30
CA LEU A 191 -1.17 2.28 -28.51
C LEU A 191 -1.04 3.74 -28.96
N SER A 192 -0.63 4.62 -28.04
CA SER A 192 -0.31 6.02 -28.35
C SER A 192 1.08 6.20 -28.98
N ASN A 193 1.96 5.20 -28.84
CA ASN A 193 3.31 5.17 -29.40
C ASN A 193 3.79 3.71 -29.56
N ASP A 194 4.54 3.41 -30.61
CA ASP A 194 4.96 2.04 -30.99
C ASP A 194 6.18 1.53 -30.19
N ASP A 195 6.90 2.42 -29.51
CA ASP A 195 8.05 2.05 -28.67
C ASP A 195 7.58 1.36 -27.39
N TYR A 196 7.43 0.04 -27.43
CA TYR A 196 7.05 -0.80 -26.30
C TYR A 196 8.20 -0.87 -25.26
N PRO A 197 8.08 -0.27 -24.05
CA PRO A 197 9.13 -0.39 -23.06
C PRO A 197 9.16 -1.81 -22.51
N VAL A 198 10.11 -2.63 -23.00
CA VAL A 198 10.32 -3.99 -22.52
C VAL A 198 10.71 -3.96 -21.03
N ASP A 199 9.84 -4.48 -20.16
CA ASP A 199 10.06 -4.53 -18.71
C ASP A 199 11.40 -5.21 -18.38
N LYS A 200 12.37 -4.43 -17.86
CA LYS A 200 13.63 -4.99 -17.34
C LYS A 200 13.35 -5.84 -16.10
N LYS A 201 13.64 -7.15 -16.17
CA LYS A 201 13.56 -8.08 -15.03
C LYS A 201 14.46 -7.63 -13.88
N VAL A 202 13.88 -7.44 -12.69
CA VAL A 202 14.59 -7.08 -11.45
C VAL A 202 15.33 -8.30 -10.88
N LYS A 203 16.63 -8.17 -10.62
CA LYS A 203 17.56 -9.25 -10.22
C LYS A 203 17.80 -9.38 -8.70
N ILE A 204 16.78 -9.46 -7.82
CA ILE A 204 17.01 -9.74 -6.38
C ILE A 204 15.95 -10.70 -5.81
N LYS A 205 16.33 -11.98 -5.62
CA LYS A 205 15.45 -13.10 -5.22
C LYS A 205 14.95 -13.10 -3.76
N LYS A 206 15.58 -12.36 -2.83
CA LYS A 206 15.31 -12.54 -1.38
C LYS A 206 14.07 -11.81 -0.86
N TYR A 207 13.52 -10.84 -1.60
CA TYR A 207 12.35 -10.05 -1.19
C TYR A 207 11.27 -9.92 -2.28
N GLU A 208 11.41 -10.65 -3.38
CA GLU A 208 10.50 -10.60 -4.54
C GLU A 208 9.03 -10.89 -4.14
N THR A 209 8.80 -11.80 -3.18
CA THR A 209 7.46 -12.17 -2.71
C THR A 209 6.75 -11.06 -1.92
N TYR A 210 7.49 -10.16 -1.27
CA TYR A 210 6.93 -9.05 -0.50
C TYR A 210 6.74 -7.79 -1.35
N PHE A 211 7.65 -7.52 -2.29
CA PHE A 211 7.62 -6.32 -3.13
C PHE A 211 6.69 -6.44 -4.34
N LYS A 212 6.54 -7.63 -4.93
CA LYS A 212 5.67 -7.88 -6.09
C LYS A 212 4.16 -7.83 -5.76
N ASN A 213 3.81 -7.58 -4.49
CA ASN A 213 2.44 -7.69 -3.97
C ASN A 213 1.95 -6.45 -3.18
N PHE A 214 2.72 -5.35 -3.09
CA PHE A 214 2.28 -4.22 -2.27
C PHE A 214 2.52 -2.84 -2.83
N LEU A 215 3.58 -2.62 -3.61
CA LEU A 215 4.01 -1.27 -3.94
C LEU A 215 4.62 -1.20 -5.32
N ASP A 216 3.78 -0.86 -6.30
CA ASP A 216 4.30 -0.36 -7.57
C ASP A 216 3.62 0.98 -7.91
N GLN A 217 4.35 2.06 -7.68
CA GLN A 217 4.25 3.26 -8.52
C GLN A 217 5.36 3.15 -9.55
N ASN A 218 4.98 2.77 -10.76
CA ASN A 218 5.93 2.74 -11.85
C ASN A 218 6.16 4.16 -12.38
N GLN A 219 7.43 4.57 -12.42
CA GLN A 219 7.92 5.83 -12.99
C GLN A 219 7.65 6.01 -14.50
N TYR A 220 7.13 4.98 -15.17
CA TYR A 220 6.83 5.00 -16.61
C TYR A 220 5.40 5.45 -16.95
N MET A 221 4.59 5.91 -15.98
CA MET A 221 3.37 6.70 -16.30
C MET A 221 3.79 8.09 -16.80
N THR A 222 4.23 8.15 -18.05
CA THR A 222 4.52 9.40 -18.75
C THR A 222 3.39 9.68 -19.72
N ASP A 223 3.10 10.96 -19.96
CA ASP A 223 2.00 11.47 -20.81
C ASP A 223 2.01 10.97 -22.28
N ARG A 224 2.95 10.11 -22.64
CA ARG A 224 3.20 9.61 -24.01
C ARG A 224 2.92 8.11 -24.20
N HIS A 225 2.64 7.35 -23.13
CA HIS A 225 2.48 5.89 -23.18
C HIS A 225 1.12 5.45 -22.61
N TYR A 226 0.09 5.42 -23.45
CA TYR A 226 -1.27 5.01 -23.10
C TYR A 226 -1.94 4.21 -24.23
N VAL A 227 -2.93 3.39 -23.89
CA VAL A 227 -3.83 2.76 -24.87
C VAL A 227 -5.02 3.68 -25.09
N THR A 228 -5.32 3.99 -26.34
CA THR A 228 -6.59 4.61 -26.71
C THR A 228 -7.61 3.50 -26.94
N LEU A 229 -8.73 3.52 -26.23
CA LEU A 229 -9.86 2.61 -26.44
C LEU A 229 -11.08 3.42 -26.88
N LYS A 230 -11.60 3.13 -28.07
CA LYS A 230 -12.75 3.82 -28.66
C LYS A 230 -13.98 2.92 -28.61
N LEU A 231 -15.10 3.48 -28.17
CA LEU A 231 -16.40 2.81 -28.18
C LEU A 231 -17.23 3.18 -29.42
N ASN A 232 -18.17 2.32 -29.78
CA ASN A 232 -19.09 2.50 -30.91
C ASN A 232 -19.94 3.78 -30.80
N ASN A 233 -20.14 4.30 -29.59
CA ASN A 233 -20.88 5.54 -29.34
C ASN A 233 -20.00 6.81 -29.48
N GLY A 234 -18.74 6.67 -29.89
CA GLY A 234 -17.78 7.76 -30.05
C GLY A 234 -17.00 8.13 -28.78
N THR A 235 -17.27 7.50 -27.63
CA THR A 235 -16.51 7.74 -26.39
C THR A 235 -15.10 7.20 -26.51
N VAL A 236 -14.11 7.96 -26.03
CA VAL A 236 -12.69 7.57 -26.07
C VAL A 236 -12.10 7.55 -24.67
N PHE A 237 -11.56 6.39 -24.28
CA PHE A 237 -10.82 6.21 -23.04
C PHE A 237 -9.32 6.23 -23.32
N ARG A 238 -8.57 6.84 -22.40
CA ARG A 238 -7.10 6.72 -22.33
C ARG A 238 -6.76 5.81 -21.17
N LEU A 239 -6.24 4.64 -21.47
CA LEU A 239 -5.89 3.59 -20.51
C LEU A 239 -4.37 3.49 -20.38
N SER A 240 -3.84 2.89 -19.32
CA SER A 240 -2.39 2.64 -19.24
C SER A 240 -1.92 1.75 -20.38
N TYR A 241 -0.73 2.03 -20.92
CA TYR A 241 -0.07 1.18 -21.92
C TYR A 241 -0.03 -0.31 -21.53
N LYS A 242 0.04 -0.62 -20.24
CA LYS A 242 0.06 -2.01 -19.72
C LYS A 242 -1.26 -2.77 -19.90
N SER A 243 -2.36 -2.09 -20.18
CA SER A 243 -3.65 -2.74 -20.50
C SER A 243 -3.69 -3.32 -21.92
N TYR A 244 -2.72 -2.97 -22.76
CA TYR A 244 -2.67 -3.38 -24.16
C TYR A 244 -2.60 -4.91 -24.32
N ASP A 245 -1.75 -5.60 -23.57
CA ASP A 245 -1.63 -7.06 -23.66
C ASP A 245 -2.94 -7.77 -23.33
N CYS A 246 -3.68 -7.27 -22.34
CA CYS A 246 -5.00 -7.78 -21.99
C CYS A 246 -5.99 -7.56 -23.14
N LEU A 247 -6.08 -6.34 -23.66
CA LEU A 247 -6.98 -6.01 -24.76
C LEU A 247 -6.65 -6.79 -26.03
N LYS A 248 -5.36 -6.96 -26.34
CA LYS A 248 -4.86 -7.77 -27.45
C LYS A 248 -5.22 -9.24 -27.31
N LYS A 249 -5.10 -9.81 -26.12
CA LYS A 249 -5.47 -11.21 -25.86
C LYS A 249 -6.99 -11.41 -25.95
N SER A 250 -7.77 -10.50 -25.39
CA SER A 250 -9.23 -10.64 -25.32
C SER A 250 -9.93 -10.22 -26.62
N LEU A 251 -9.39 -9.23 -27.34
CA LEU A 251 -10.01 -8.56 -28.49
C LEU A 251 -9.07 -8.43 -29.70
N PRO A 252 -8.40 -9.50 -30.15
CA PRO A 252 -7.36 -9.40 -31.17
C PRO A 252 -7.84 -8.77 -32.49
N LEU A 253 -9.12 -8.93 -32.83
CA LEU A 253 -9.73 -8.38 -34.05
C LEU A 253 -10.10 -6.88 -33.97
N ARG A 254 -9.99 -6.28 -32.77
CA ARG A 254 -10.30 -4.86 -32.51
C ARG A 254 -9.03 -4.01 -32.36
N GLU A 255 -7.86 -4.63 -32.46
CA GLU A 255 -6.58 -3.94 -32.45
C GLU A 255 -6.39 -3.17 -33.77
N VAL A 256 -6.07 -1.87 -33.68
CA VAL A 256 -5.66 -1.08 -34.84
C VAL A 256 -4.17 -0.78 -34.69
N VAL A 257 -3.39 -1.24 -35.68
CA VAL A 257 -1.96 -0.97 -35.82
C VAL A 257 -1.76 0.49 -36.23
#